data_AF-A0A9P1HA13-F1
#
_entry.id   AF-A0A9P1HA13-F1
#
_cell.length_a   1.000
_cell.length_b   1.000
_cell.length_c   1.000
_cell.angle_alpha   90.00
_cell.angle_beta   90.00
_cell.angle_gamma   90.00
#
_symmetry.space_group_name_H-M   'P 1'
#
loop_
_entity.id
_entity.type
_entity.pdbx_description
1 polymer ?
#
loop_
_entity_poly.entity_id
_entity_poly.type
_entity_poly.pdbx_seq_one_letter_code
_entity_poly.pdbx_strand_id
1 'polypeptide(L)' 'MPDTRQQSFDEIYGPRELPRDRVFTNRFSDDVIEGRRAGLEKFLKIVVGHPLLQTGSKVLAAFVQDPNWDRNAW' A
#
# COMPACT_ATOMS: atom_id res chain seq x y z
N MET A 1 47.66 -36.47 13.40
CA MET A 1 46.89 -35.36 14.00
C MET A 1 46.56 -34.39 12.87
N PRO A 2 45.29 -34.17 12.48
CA PRO A 2 44.97 -33.12 11.51
C PRO A 2 44.80 -31.78 12.25
N ASP A 3 45.45 -30.75 11.70
CA ASP A 3 45.40 -29.36 12.15
C ASP A 3 43.95 -28.86 12.17
N THR A 4 43.48 -28.51 13.37
CA THR A 4 42.20 -27.81 13.55
C THR A 4 42.45 -26.35 13.24
N ARG A 5 42.54 -26.00 11.95
CA ARG A 5 42.48 -24.59 11.54
C ARG A 5 41.08 -24.10 11.91
N GLN A 6 41.02 -23.29 12.95
CA GLN A 6 39.85 -22.54 13.37
C GLN A 6 39.41 -21.68 12.18
N GLN A 7 38.52 -22.21 11.34
CA GLN A 7 37.90 -21.42 10.27
C GLN A 7 37.11 -20.33 10.97
N SER A 8 37.60 -19.09 10.87
CA SER A 8 36.97 -17.93 11.50
C SER A 8 35.54 -17.81 10.99
N PHE A 9 34.60 -17.60 11.92
CA PHE A 9 33.16 -17.54 11.67
C PHE A 9 32.76 -16.59 10.52
N ASP A 10 33.59 -15.57 10.26
CA ASP A 10 33.45 -14.58 9.18
C ASP A 10 33.68 -15.14 7.77
N GLU A 11 34.39 -16.26 7.62
CA GLU A 11 34.69 -16.88 6.31
C GLU A 11 33.57 -17.84 5.86
N ILE A 12 32.86 -18.46 6.82
CA ILE A 12 31.72 -19.34 6.56
C ILE A 12 30.43 -18.53 6.35
N TYR A 13 30.33 -17.38 7.01
CA TYR A 13 29.24 -16.45 6.85
C TYR A 13 29.83 -15.09 6.49
N GLY A 14 30.13 -14.89 5.20
CA GLY A 14 30.43 -13.57 4.65
C GLY A 14 29.41 -12.52 5.14
N PRO A 15 29.76 -11.21 5.09
CA PRO A 15 29.02 -10.16 5.78
C PRO A 15 27.53 -10.36 5.55
N ARG A 16 26.78 -10.69 6.61
CA ARG A 16 25.32 -10.84 6.55
C ARG A 16 24.74 -9.46 6.32
N GLU A 17 24.85 -8.98 5.10
CA GLU A 17 23.95 -8.00 4.54
C GLU A 17 22.62 -8.74 4.36
N LEU A 18 21.89 -8.86 5.47
CA LEU A 18 20.44 -9.02 5.41
C LEU A 18 19.97 -7.92 4.45
N PRO A 19 19.18 -8.24 3.41
CA PRO A 19 18.68 -7.21 2.51
C PRO A 19 17.92 -6.22 3.37
N ARG A 20 18.54 -5.05 3.61
CA ARG A 20 17.90 -3.96 4.32
C ARG A 20 16.72 -3.59 3.45
N ASP A 21 15.56 -3.95 3.97
CA ASP A 21 14.29 -3.42 3.51
C ASP A 21 13.95 -3.75 2.05
N ARG A 22 13.41 -4.94 1.82
CA ARG A 22 12.39 -5.08 0.76
C ARG A 22 11.12 -4.36 1.24
N VAL A 23 11.19 -3.04 1.44
CA VAL A 23 9.97 -2.23 1.35
C VAL A 23 9.51 -2.43 -0.08
N PHE A 24 8.36 -3.07 -0.24
CA PHE A 24 7.68 -3.19 -1.51
C PHE A 24 7.45 -1.77 -2.06
N THR A 25 8.39 -1.27 -2.86
CA THR A 25 8.29 -0.02 -3.63
C THR A 25 7.25 -0.11 -4.74
N ASN A 26 6.62 -1.28 -4.92
CA ASN A 26 5.55 -1.54 -5.87
C ASN A 26 4.21 -0.88 -5.52
N ARG A 27 4.15 0.06 -4.56
CA ARG A 27 2.92 0.82 -4.24
C ARG A 27 2.70 1.99 -5.20
N PHE A 28 3.77 2.48 -5.81
CA PHE A 28 3.78 3.57 -6.78
C PHE A 28 4.07 3.07 -8.20
N SER A 29 4.04 1.76 -8.44
CA SER A 29 4.13 1.26 -9.81
C SER A 29 2.85 1.58 -10.56
N ASP A 30 3.00 1.89 -11.85
CA ASP A 30 1.87 2.24 -12.71
C ASP A 30 0.78 1.15 -12.73
N ASP A 31 1.17 -0.13 -12.67
CA ASP A 31 0.21 -1.24 -12.62
C ASP A 31 -0.68 -1.21 -11.36
N VAL A 32 -0.09 -0.90 -10.21
CA VAL A 32 -0.84 -0.81 -8.94
C VAL A 32 -1.65 0.47 -8.88
N ILE A 33 -1.14 1.57 -9.42
CA ILE A 33 -1.86 2.85 -9.53
C ILE A 33 -3.07 2.69 -10.45
N GLU A 34 -2.89 2.09 -11.62
CA GLU A 34 -3.95 1.90 -12.60
C GLU A 34 -5.00 0.89 -12.13
N GLY A 35 -4.58 -0.21 -11.48
CA GLY A 35 -5.48 -1.16 -10.85
C GLY A 35 -6.32 -0.50 -9.74
N ARG A 36 -5.72 0.37 -8.92
CA ARG A 36 -6.43 1.16 -7.91
C ARG A 36 -7.38 2.16 -8.55
N ARG A 37 -6.96 2.87 -9.60
CA ARG A 37 -7.78 3.85 -10.34
C ARG A 37 -9.05 3.18 -10.89
N ALA A 38 -8.90 2.06 -11.60
CA ALA A 38 -10.02 1.32 -12.18
C ALA A 38 -10.96 0.75 -11.11
N GLY A 39 -10.41 0.26 -9.99
CA GLY A 39 -11.20 -0.23 -8.86
C GLY A 39 -12.00 0.88 -8.17
N LEU A 40 -11.35 2.01 -7.90
CA LEU A 40 -11.99 3.19 -7.30
C LEU A 40 -13.08 3.77 -8.22
N GLU A 41 -12.87 3.80 -9.53
CA GLU A 41 -13.87 4.28 -10.48
C GLU A 41 -15.15 3.42 -10.46
N LYS A 42 -15.01 2.09 -10.45
CA LYS A 42 -16.14 1.17 -10.33
C LYS A 42 -16.85 1.32 -8.99
N PHE A 43 -16.10 1.42 -7.90
CA PHE A 43 -16.64 1.62 -6.56
C PHE A 43 -17.43 2.93 -6.47
N LEU A 44 -16.86 4.04 -6.95
CA LEU A 44 -17.51 5.35 -6.93
C LEU A 44 -18.82 5.35 -7.74
N LYS A 45 -18.83 4.72 -8.92
CA LYS A 45 -20.05 4.58 -9.74
C LYS A 45 -21.17 3.82 -9.00
N ILE A 46 -20.84 2.76 -8.28
CA ILE A 46 -21.82 1.97 -7.51
C ILE A 46 -22.34 2.78 -6.33
N VAL A 47 -21.45 3.41 -5.57
CA VAL A 47 -21.78 4.13 -4.33
C VAL A 47 -22.58 5.40 -4.63
N VAL A 48 -22.18 6.17 -5.64
CA VAL A 48 -22.87 7.40 -6.05
C VAL A 48 -24.20 7.09 -6.75
N GLY A 49 -24.34 5.93 -7.39
CA GLY A 49 -25.58 5.51 -8.05
C GLY A 49 -26.67 4.97 -7.11
N HIS A 50 -26.39 4.78 -5.82
CA HIS A 50 -27.33 4.14 -4.91
C HIS A 50 -28.35 5.15 -4.33
N PRO A 51 -29.67 5.00 -4.57
CA PRO A 51 -30.68 5.99 -4.19
C PRO A 51 -30.70 6.33 -2.69
N LEU A 52 -30.42 5.35 -1.83
CA LEU A 52 -30.37 5.53 -0.38
C LEU A 52 -29.09 6.27 0.09
N LEU A 53 -27.98 6.12 -0.63
CA LEU A 53 -26.74 6.83 -0.30
C LEU A 53 -26.77 8.27 -0.83
N GLN A 54 -27.45 8.50 -1.96
CA GLN A 54 -27.70 9.85 -2.50
C GLN A 54 -28.58 10.71 -1.58
N THR A 55 -29.53 10.10 -0.87
CA THR A 55 -30.52 10.82 -0.05
C THR A 55 -30.15 10.86 1.44
N GLY A 56 -29.38 9.88 1.94
CA GLY A 56 -29.08 9.75 3.36
C GLY A 56 -27.63 10.06 3.77
N SER A 57 -26.66 10.09 2.85
CA SER A 57 -25.24 10.18 3.22
C SER A 57 -24.68 11.59 3.11
N LYS A 58 -24.58 12.29 4.26
CA LYS A 58 -23.89 13.59 4.36
C LYS A 58 -22.39 13.48 4.02
N VAL A 59 -21.79 12.33 4.37
CA VAL A 59 -20.37 12.05 4.14
C VAL A 59 -20.08 11.80 2.66
N LEU A 60 -20.97 11.13 1.92
CA LEU A 60 -20.76 10.86 0.49
C LEU A 60 -20.82 12.15 -0.33
N ALA A 61 -21.78 13.03 -0.04
CA ALA A 61 -21.88 14.32 -0.70
C ALA A 61 -20.61 15.16 -0.47
N ALA A 62 -20.16 15.28 0.78
CA ALA A 62 -18.94 15.99 1.13
C ALA A 62 -17.69 15.33 0.51
N PHE A 63 -17.60 14.00 0.48
CA PHE A 63 -16.47 13.27 -0.11
C PHE A 63 -16.31 13.52 -1.61
N VAL A 64 -17.41 13.72 -2.35
CA VAL A 64 -17.36 13.96 -3.80
C VAL A 64 -17.20 15.44 -4.14
N GLN A 65 -17.79 16.34 -3.34
CA GLN A 65 -17.88 17.76 -3.67
C GLN A 65 -16.79 18.62 -3.02
N ASP A 66 -16.24 18.21 -1.87
CA ASP A 66 -15.25 19.00 -1.15
C ASP A 66 -13.83 18.72 -1.70
N PRO A 67 -13.15 19.73 -2.28
CA PRO A 67 -11.79 19.57 -2.80
C PRO A 67 -10.76 19.27 -1.71
N ASN A 68 -11.08 19.52 -0.44
CA ASN A 68 -10.18 19.33 0.70
C ASN A 68 -10.77 18.38 1.75
N TRP A 69 -11.53 17.37 1.29
CA TRP A 69 -12.20 16.42 2.15
C TRP A 69 -11.26 15.79 3.19
N ASP A 70 -11.60 15.95 4.47
CA ASP A 70 -10.91 15.32 5.60
C ASP A 70 -11.82 14.30 6.27
N ARG A 71 -11.33 13.07 6.39
CA ARG A 71 -11.99 11.98 7.14
C ARG A 71 -12.23 12.36 8.60
N ASN A 72 -11.35 13.14 9.21
CA ASN A 72 -11.44 13.46 10.64
C ASN A 72 -12.45 14.57 10.93
N ALA A 73 -12.98 15.22 9.89
CA ALA A 73 -13.91 16.34 10.00
C ALA A 73 -15.40 15.90 9.96
N TRP A 74 -15.70 14.62 9.68
CA TRP A 74 -17.06 14.13 9.41
C TRP A 74 -17.40 12.80 10.07
#